data_AF-A0A067S5Y9-F1
#
_entry.id   AF-A0A067S5Y9-F1
#
_cell.length_a   1.000
_cell.length_b   1.000
_cell.length_c   1.000
_cell.angle_alpha   90.00
_cell.angle_beta   90.00
_cell.angle_gamma   90.00
#
_symmetry.space_group_name_H-M   'P 1'
#
loop_
_entity.id
_entity.type
_entity.pdbx_description
1 polymer ?
#
loop_
_entity_poly.entity_id
_entity_poly.type
_entity_poly.pdbx_seq_one_letter_code
_entity_poly.pdbx_strand_id
1 'polypeptide(L)'
;KLDVRRRKRDNLSKDHELRNEKYDAAMASTLMSDDEDCIKDSKIVTTEFVSRPPVYRSAELKAFYEKIDKLVDPIPSRKYVKRVTGEPKDSAPPITKKLANRARRWMVSQDWLEKEENKEFDRPTRIAGSGRAWGDEKDPEEIEATQKRVKEEKEDLKRKKAKIEVVGSKKTKKGKGKMKAVAKAPAGSSSRGEETQYNLDDDEDDLYD
;
A
#
# COMPACT_ATOMS: atom_id res chain seq x y z
N LYS A 1 5.08 2.74 20.57
CA LYS A 1 4.66 4.12 20.21
C LYS A 1 3.19 4.18 19.81
N LEU A 2 2.78 3.39 18.82
CA LEU A 2 1.38 3.32 18.37
C LEU A 2 0.41 3.05 19.54
N ASP A 3 0.68 2.06 20.38
CA ASP A 3 -0.22 1.70 21.48
C ASP A 3 -0.43 2.83 22.47
N VAL A 4 0.64 3.59 22.78
CA VAL A 4 0.55 4.79 23.62
C VAL A 4 -0.37 5.83 22.97
N ARG A 5 -0.19 6.09 21.66
CA ARG A 5 -1.05 7.01 20.92
C ARG A 5 -2.50 6.54 20.86
N ARG A 6 -2.73 5.22 20.69
CA ARG A 6 -4.08 4.62 20.74
C ARG A 6 -4.72 4.85 22.10
N ARG A 7 -4.05 4.47 23.19
CA ARG A 7 -4.55 4.72 24.56
C ARG A 7 -4.89 6.19 24.81
N LYS A 8 -3.99 7.10 24.42
CA LYS A 8 -4.22 8.55 24.56
C LYS A 8 -5.45 9.01 23.78
N ARG A 9 -5.60 8.56 22.53
CA ARG A 9 -6.72 8.88 21.66
C ARG A 9 -8.04 8.29 22.17
N ASP A 10 -8.02 7.04 22.63
CA ASP A 10 -9.20 6.30 23.10
C ASP A 10 -9.73 6.86 24.42
N ASN A 11 -8.87 7.51 25.21
CA ASN A 11 -9.23 8.22 26.44
C ASN A 11 -9.91 9.57 26.20
N LEU A 12 -9.96 10.07 24.96
CA LEU A 12 -10.68 11.30 24.62
C LEU A 12 -12.19 11.05 24.53
N SER A 13 -12.98 12.12 24.67
CA SER A 13 -14.42 12.08 24.39
C SER A 13 -14.69 11.55 22.98
N LYS A 14 -15.83 10.89 22.78
CA LYS A 14 -16.24 10.35 21.48
C LYS A 14 -16.34 11.45 20.41
N ASP A 15 -16.73 12.65 20.82
CA ASP A 15 -16.92 13.80 19.92
C ASP A 15 -15.64 14.62 19.69
N HIS A 16 -14.50 14.20 20.26
CA HIS A 16 -13.25 14.91 20.11
C HIS A 16 -12.69 14.77 18.68
N GLU A 17 -12.20 15.86 18.08
CA GLU A 17 -11.69 15.90 16.70
C GLU A 17 -10.67 14.79 16.37
N LEU A 18 -9.69 14.60 17.25
CA LEU A 18 -8.66 13.56 17.11
C LEU A 18 -9.23 12.13 17.12
N ARG A 19 -10.44 11.91 17.62
CA ARG A 19 -11.10 10.60 17.63
C ARG A 19 -11.95 10.35 16.38
N ASN A 20 -12.07 11.33 15.49
CA ASN A 20 -12.78 11.19 14.23
C ASN A 20 -12.17 10.06 13.38
N GLU A 21 -13.02 9.24 12.76
CA GLU A 21 -12.68 8.10 11.92
C GLU A 21 -11.77 8.47 10.75
N LYS A 22 -11.83 9.73 10.28
CA LYS A 22 -10.95 10.25 9.22
C LYS A 22 -9.46 10.07 9.52
N TYR A 23 -9.08 9.99 10.79
CA TYR A 23 -7.71 9.79 11.25
C TYR A 23 -7.35 8.32 11.55
N ASP A 24 -8.28 7.38 11.44
CA ASP A 24 -8.05 5.97 11.81
C ASP A 24 -6.92 5.33 11.03
N ALA A 25 -6.83 5.65 9.74
CA ALA A 25 -5.77 5.14 8.88
C ALA A 25 -4.37 5.58 9.35
N ALA A 26 -4.24 6.72 10.05
CA ALA A 26 -2.96 7.18 10.60
C ALA A 26 -2.50 6.32 11.79
N MET A 27 -3.40 5.54 12.38
CA MET A 27 -3.09 4.65 13.50
C MET A 27 -2.57 3.28 13.03
N ALA A 28 -1.99 3.18 11.83
CA ALA A 28 -1.31 1.97 11.36
C ALA A 28 0.14 1.90 11.87
N SER A 29 0.62 0.70 12.24
CA SER A 29 1.98 0.51 12.74
C SER A 29 3.05 0.82 11.70
N THR A 30 2.79 0.44 10.44
CA THR A 30 3.68 0.68 9.29
C THR A 30 3.90 2.16 8.98
N LEU A 31 3.00 3.03 9.43
CA LEU A 31 3.07 4.48 9.20
C LEU A 31 3.74 5.22 10.37
N MET A 32 4.10 4.51 11.43
CA MET A 32 4.91 5.06 12.52
C MET A 32 6.35 5.21 12.05
N SER A 33 7.06 6.22 12.57
CA SER A 33 8.51 6.32 12.34
C SER A 33 9.23 5.39 13.29
N ASP A 34 10.32 4.80 12.82
CA ASP A 34 11.21 4.02 13.65
C ASP A 34 11.90 4.90 14.70
N ASP A 35 12.12 4.31 15.86
CA ASP A 35 12.92 4.90 16.94
C ASP A 35 14.38 4.47 16.69
N GLU A 36 15.28 5.43 16.51
CA GLU A 36 16.72 5.21 16.36
C GLU A 36 17.43 5.40 17.72
N ASP A 37 18.55 4.69 17.91
CA ASP A 37 19.40 4.86 19.09
C ASP A 37 19.94 6.30 19.18
N CYS A 38 19.87 6.89 20.37
CA CYS A 38 20.48 8.19 20.61
C CYS A 38 21.98 8.03 20.87
N ILE A 39 22.82 8.58 20.00
CA ILE A 39 24.28 8.61 20.18
C ILE A 39 24.68 9.99 20.72
N LYS A 40 25.25 10.02 21.93
CA LYS A 40 25.88 11.22 22.51
C LYS A 40 27.32 10.88 22.90
N ASP A 41 28.27 11.73 22.52
CA ASP A 41 29.69 11.53 22.80
C ASP A 41 30.21 10.14 22.38
N SER A 42 29.77 9.67 21.20
CA SER A 42 30.08 8.35 20.65
C SER A 42 29.61 7.15 21.51
N LYS A 43 28.66 7.37 22.42
CA LYS A 43 28.04 6.34 23.25
C LYS A 43 26.54 6.28 23.03
N ILE A 44 25.99 5.08 23.01
CA ILE A 44 24.54 4.84 22.92
C ILE A 44 23.90 5.17 24.27
N VAL A 45 22.93 6.07 24.26
CA VAL A 45 22.13 6.47 25.41
C VAL A 45 20.86 5.62 25.44
N THR A 46 20.83 4.62 26.31
CA THR A 46 19.72 3.64 26.40
C THR A 46 18.42 4.24 26.97
N THR A 47 18.48 5.44 27.53
CA THR A 47 17.33 6.13 28.13
C THR A 47 16.59 7.05 27.15
N GLU A 48 17.16 7.30 25.97
CA GLU A 48 16.60 8.20 24.97
C GLU A 48 16.59 7.53 23.59
N PHE A 49 15.47 7.64 22.87
CA PHE A 49 15.38 7.28 21.46
C PHE A 49 15.12 8.53 20.61
N VAL A 50 15.68 8.56 19.42
CA VAL A 50 15.45 9.62 18.42
C VAL A 50 14.44 9.12 17.40
N SER A 51 13.28 9.75 17.35
CA SER A 51 12.26 9.45 16.35
C SER A 51 12.36 10.46 15.21
N ARG A 52 12.80 10.03 14.03
CA ARG A 52 12.89 10.88 12.83
C ARG A 52 11.64 10.75 11.96
N PRO A 53 10.82 11.80 11.79
CA PRO A 53 9.67 11.72 10.91
C PRO A 53 10.10 11.64 9.43
N PRO A 54 9.45 10.82 8.59
CA PRO A 54 9.67 10.85 7.15
C PRO A 54 9.35 12.21 6.52
N VAL A 55 10.14 12.60 5.53
CA VAL A 55 9.95 13.86 4.78
C VAL A 55 8.60 13.90 4.07
N TYR A 56 8.12 12.76 3.53
CA TYR A 56 6.86 12.70 2.79
C TYR A 56 5.62 13.05 3.62
N ARG A 57 5.69 13.03 4.95
CA ARG A 57 4.49 13.25 5.79
C ARG A 57 3.93 14.67 5.57
N SER A 58 2.63 14.75 5.32
CA SER A 58 1.89 16.01 5.23
C SER A 58 1.94 16.78 6.55
N ALA A 59 1.74 18.09 6.48
CA ALA A 59 1.64 18.95 7.67
C ALA A 59 0.49 18.50 8.59
N GLU A 60 -0.64 18.10 8.01
CA GLU A 60 -1.82 17.61 8.73
C GLU A 60 -1.50 16.35 9.56
N LEU A 61 -0.80 15.38 8.97
CA LEU A 61 -0.40 14.16 9.69
C LEU A 61 0.61 14.47 10.81
N LYS A 62 1.56 15.38 10.57
CA LYS A 62 2.51 15.82 11.59
C LYS A 62 1.77 16.47 12.77
N ALA A 63 0.87 17.41 12.48
CA ALA A 63 0.06 18.09 13.48
C ALA A 63 -0.84 17.12 14.27
N PHE A 64 -1.44 16.12 13.60
CA PHE A 64 -2.21 15.06 14.26
C PHE A 64 -1.38 14.31 15.30
N TYR A 65 -0.19 13.84 14.92
CA TYR A 65 0.68 13.13 15.86
C TYR A 65 1.19 14.01 16.99
N GLU A 66 1.56 15.25 16.72
CA GLU A 66 2.00 16.20 17.74
C GLU A 66 0.89 16.47 18.76
N LYS A 67 -0.35 16.66 18.30
CA LYS A 67 -1.50 16.85 19.19
C LYS A 67 -1.70 15.64 20.11
N ILE A 68 -1.64 14.41 19.56
CA ILE A 68 -1.77 13.20 20.38
C ILE A 68 -0.59 13.05 21.35
N ASP A 69 0.64 13.30 20.90
CA ASP A 69 1.83 13.10 21.72
C ASP A 69 1.86 14.07 22.92
N LYS A 70 1.26 15.27 22.78
CA LYS A 70 1.07 16.25 23.88
C LYS A 70 0.04 15.83 24.93
N LEU A 71 -0.87 14.90 24.62
CA LEU A 71 -1.86 14.42 25.59
C LEU A 71 -1.19 13.62 26.72
N VAL A 72 -1.79 13.65 27.90
CA VAL A 72 -1.37 12.82 29.04
C VAL A 72 -1.75 11.37 28.76
N ASP A 73 -0.81 10.43 28.95
CA ASP A 73 -1.11 8.99 28.88
C ASP A 73 -1.90 8.58 30.14
N PRO A 74 -3.11 7.99 30.01
CA PRO A 74 -3.87 7.51 31.16
C PRO A 74 -3.15 6.38 31.91
N ILE A 75 -2.24 5.65 31.26
CA ILE A 75 -1.51 4.52 31.85
C ILE A 75 0.00 4.74 31.60
N PRO A 76 0.64 5.69 32.30
CA PRO A 76 2.04 5.98 32.10
C PRO A 76 2.92 4.79 32.57
N SER A 77 3.90 4.42 31.74
CA SER A 77 4.90 3.42 32.13
C SER A 77 5.82 3.97 33.22
N ARG A 78 6.14 3.13 34.22
CA ARG A 78 7.15 3.45 35.26
C ARG A 78 8.58 3.54 34.70
N LYS A 79 8.87 2.78 33.64
CA LYS A 79 10.12 2.88 32.89
C LYS A 79 9.92 3.94 31.82
N TYR A 80 10.36 5.16 32.11
CA TYR A 80 10.27 6.27 31.17
C TYR A 80 11.45 6.19 30.19
N VAL A 81 11.15 5.94 28.91
CA VAL A 81 12.12 6.12 27.83
C VAL A 81 11.73 7.37 27.08
N LYS A 82 12.61 8.37 27.12
CA LYS A 82 12.36 9.66 26.49
C LYS A 82 12.48 9.50 24.99
N ARG A 83 11.52 10.02 24.23
CA ARG A 83 11.59 10.10 22.77
C ARG A 83 11.80 11.54 22.38
N VAL A 84 12.89 11.80 21.67
CA VAL A 84 13.20 13.13 21.15
C VAL A 84 12.90 13.11 19.66
N THR A 85 12.21 14.15 19.18
CA THR A 85 11.97 14.31 17.74
C THR A 85 13.30 14.69 17.08
N GLY A 86 13.76 13.85 16.15
CA GLY A 86 14.95 14.13 15.35
C GLY A 86 14.62 14.86 14.04
N GLU A 87 15.66 15.20 13.29
CA GLU A 87 15.50 15.77 11.95
C GLU A 87 14.73 14.82 11.03
N PRO A 88 13.91 15.36 10.10
CA PRO A 88 13.21 14.55 9.14
C PRO A 88 14.17 13.69 8.31
N LYS A 89 13.82 12.42 8.13
CA LYS A 89 14.60 11.46 7.35
C LYS A 89 13.97 11.28 5.98
N ASP A 90 14.80 11.27 4.95
CA ASP A 90 14.32 10.91 3.62
C ASP A 90 14.10 9.39 3.56
N SER A 91 12.85 9.00 3.39
CA SER A 91 12.42 7.60 3.37
C SER A 91 11.12 7.53 2.60
N ALA A 92 10.98 6.56 1.69
CA ALA A 92 9.77 6.42 0.90
C ALA A 92 8.56 5.94 1.74
N PRO A 93 7.31 6.21 1.30
CA PRO A 93 6.13 5.57 1.87
C PRO A 93 6.21 4.04 1.79
N PRO A 94 5.80 3.29 2.84
CA PRO A 94 5.96 1.85 2.88
C PRO A 94 5.12 1.15 1.80
N ILE A 95 5.68 0.11 1.19
CA ILE A 95 4.93 -0.77 0.28
C ILE A 95 4.13 -1.76 1.13
N THR A 96 2.83 -1.90 0.85
CA THR A 96 2.03 -2.93 1.53
C THR A 96 0.89 -3.46 0.67
N LYS A 97 0.65 -4.77 0.83
CA LYS A 97 -0.49 -5.46 0.21
C LYS A 97 -1.81 -5.11 0.90
N LYS A 98 -1.78 -4.77 2.21
CA LYS A 98 -3.00 -4.50 2.99
C LYS A 98 -3.30 -3.00 3.00
N LEU A 99 -4.50 -2.61 2.54
CA LEU A 99 -4.96 -1.23 2.52
C LEU A 99 -4.87 -0.52 3.88
N ALA A 100 -5.21 -1.22 4.97
CA ALA A 100 -5.16 -0.68 6.33
C ALA A 100 -3.77 -0.19 6.77
N ASN A 101 -2.71 -0.69 6.13
CA ASN A 101 -1.33 -0.33 6.41
C ASN A 101 -0.76 0.66 5.40
N ARG A 102 -1.52 1.02 4.37
CA ARG A 102 -1.08 1.87 3.26
C ARG A 102 -1.24 3.33 3.65
N ALA A 103 -0.32 4.18 3.22
CA ALA A 103 -0.48 5.61 3.40
C ALA A 103 -1.71 6.09 2.62
N ARG A 104 -2.49 7.01 3.19
CA ARG A 104 -3.59 7.69 2.49
C ARG A 104 -3.07 8.97 1.85
N ARG A 105 -3.73 9.46 0.79
CA ARG A 105 -3.28 10.66 0.08
C ARG A 105 -3.12 11.87 1.00
N TRP A 106 -4.05 12.11 1.92
CA TRP A 106 -3.98 13.21 2.91
C TRP A 106 -2.75 13.13 3.85
N MET A 107 -2.19 11.94 4.04
CA MET A 107 -1.01 11.72 4.90
C MET A 107 0.29 12.10 4.22
N VAL A 108 0.28 12.24 2.91
CA VAL A 108 1.46 12.51 2.09
C VAL A 108 1.42 13.98 1.66
N SER A 109 2.56 14.66 1.75
CA SER A 109 2.69 16.04 1.29
C SER A 109 2.58 16.09 -0.22
N GLN A 110 1.66 16.92 -0.71
CA GLN A 110 1.45 17.09 -2.14
C GLN A 110 2.69 17.69 -2.82
N ASP A 111 3.30 18.71 -2.21
CA ASP A 111 4.57 19.31 -2.66
C ASP A 111 5.72 18.28 -2.73
N TRP A 112 5.67 17.25 -1.91
CA TRP A 112 6.68 16.19 -1.96
C TRP A 112 6.43 15.24 -3.13
N LEU A 113 5.17 14.90 -3.42
CA LEU A 113 4.78 14.03 -4.54
C LEU A 113 4.94 14.71 -5.91
N GLU A 114 4.83 16.03 -5.98
CA GLU A 114 4.95 16.78 -7.24
C GLU A 114 6.39 16.82 -7.78
N LYS A 115 7.39 16.55 -6.92
CA LYS A 115 8.80 16.42 -7.33
C LYS A 115 8.96 15.21 -8.25
N GLU A 116 9.66 15.38 -9.37
CA GLU A 116 9.89 14.31 -10.36
C GLU A 116 10.47 13.03 -9.74
N GLU A 117 11.40 13.19 -8.79
CA GLU A 117 12.05 12.09 -8.07
C GLU A 117 11.07 11.25 -7.24
N ASN A 118 9.94 11.82 -6.82
CA ASN A 118 9.01 11.17 -5.90
C ASN A 118 7.72 10.69 -6.58
N LYS A 119 7.50 11.04 -7.85
CA LYS A 119 6.32 10.59 -8.62
C LYS A 119 6.24 9.08 -8.70
N GLU A 120 7.37 8.38 -8.66
CA GLU A 120 7.39 6.92 -8.65
C GLU A 120 6.70 6.30 -7.43
N PHE A 121 6.54 7.05 -6.34
CA PHE A 121 5.88 6.61 -5.12
C PHE A 121 4.36 6.79 -5.16
N ASP A 122 3.85 7.55 -6.13
CA ASP A 122 2.42 7.73 -6.38
C ASP A 122 1.83 6.50 -7.11
N ARG A 123 1.88 5.36 -6.42
CA ARG A 123 1.34 4.09 -6.92
C ARG A 123 0.30 3.55 -5.95
N PRO A 124 -0.76 2.89 -6.44
CA PRO A 124 -1.79 2.30 -5.60
C PRO A 124 -1.28 1.33 -4.54
N THR A 125 -0.09 0.73 -4.71
CA THR A 125 0.53 -0.20 -3.75
C THR A 125 1.19 0.49 -2.55
N ARG A 126 1.52 1.78 -2.66
CA ARG A 126 2.17 2.60 -1.61
C ARG A 126 1.22 3.64 -1.02
N ILE A 127 0.41 4.27 -1.87
CA ILE A 127 -0.50 5.34 -1.50
C ILE A 127 -1.90 4.99 -2.00
N ALA A 128 -2.87 4.96 -1.10
CA ALA A 128 -4.29 4.84 -1.43
C ALA A 128 -4.97 6.22 -1.41
N GLY A 129 -6.15 6.31 -2.03
CA GLY A 129 -7.07 7.42 -1.81
C GLY A 129 -7.35 7.63 -0.32
N SER A 130 -7.84 8.80 0.05
CA SER A 130 -8.12 9.19 1.43
C SER A 130 -9.48 8.69 1.92
N GLY A 131 -10.45 8.54 1.00
CA GLY A 131 -11.82 8.14 1.28
C GLY A 131 -12.78 9.31 1.49
N ARG A 132 -14.05 8.98 1.68
CA ARG A 132 -15.17 9.93 1.74
C ARG A 132 -15.03 10.93 2.88
N ALA A 133 -14.45 10.49 4.00
CA ALA A 133 -14.19 11.35 5.16
C ALA A 133 -13.23 12.52 4.86
N TRP A 134 -12.52 12.46 3.73
CA TRP A 134 -11.61 13.50 3.22
C TRP A 134 -12.11 14.14 1.90
N GLY A 135 -13.34 13.86 1.49
CA GLY A 135 -13.95 14.43 0.29
C GLY A 135 -13.81 13.59 -0.98
N ASP A 136 -13.26 12.37 -0.91
CA ASP A 136 -13.22 11.47 -2.08
C ASP A 136 -14.61 10.85 -2.37
N GLU A 137 -14.87 10.48 -3.63
CA GLU A 137 -16.17 9.93 -4.04
C GLU A 137 -16.46 8.55 -3.40
N LYS A 138 -15.43 7.73 -3.19
CA LYS A 138 -15.53 6.37 -2.65
C LYS A 138 -14.42 6.11 -1.66
N ASP A 139 -14.72 5.25 -0.70
CA ASP A 139 -13.71 4.79 0.24
C ASP A 139 -12.78 3.78 -0.45
N PRO A 140 -11.47 3.81 -0.14
CA PRO A 140 -10.53 2.89 -0.76
C PRO A 140 -10.87 1.42 -0.45
N GLU A 141 -11.54 1.14 0.68
CA GLU A 141 -12.07 -0.19 0.98
C GLU A 141 -13.12 -0.65 -0.06
N GLU A 142 -14.00 0.26 -0.53
CA GLU A 142 -15.01 -0.05 -1.54
C GLU A 142 -14.37 -0.31 -2.90
N ILE A 143 -13.30 0.43 -3.24
CA ILE A 143 -12.55 0.27 -4.49
C ILE A 143 -11.83 -1.08 -4.51
N GLU A 144 -11.13 -1.47 -3.44
CA GLU A 144 -10.46 -2.78 -3.39
C GLU A 144 -11.46 -3.94 -3.36
N ALA A 145 -12.59 -3.80 -2.67
CA ALA A 145 -13.62 -4.84 -2.64
C ALA A 145 -14.26 -5.07 -4.02
N THR A 146 -14.55 -4.01 -4.76
CA THR A 146 -15.08 -4.11 -6.13
C THR A 146 -14.04 -4.71 -7.09
N GLN A 147 -12.77 -4.30 -7.01
CA GLN A 147 -11.69 -4.89 -7.80
C GLN A 147 -11.50 -6.38 -7.50
N LYS A 148 -11.56 -6.78 -6.23
CA LYS A 148 -11.45 -8.20 -5.83
C LYS A 148 -12.59 -9.03 -6.41
N ARG A 149 -13.83 -8.55 -6.33
CA ARG A 149 -15.00 -9.24 -6.92
C ARG A 149 -14.86 -9.40 -8.44
N VAL A 150 -14.43 -8.35 -9.14
CA VAL A 150 -14.19 -8.40 -10.59
C VAL A 150 -13.06 -9.40 -10.93
N LYS A 151 -12.01 -9.48 -10.09
CA LYS A 151 -10.93 -10.47 -10.27
C LYS A 151 -11.45 -11.89 -10.10
N GLU A 152 -12.19 -12.16 -9.03
CA GLU A 152 -12.81 -13.47 -8.77
C GLU A 152 -13.76 -13.89 -9.91
N GLU A 153 -14.60 -12.97 -10.39
CA GLU A 153 -15.48 -13.22 -11.54
C GLU A 153 -14.70 -13.52 -12.82
N LYS A 154 -13.60 -12.79 -13.08
CA LYS A 154 -12.71 -13.06 -14.23
C LYS A 154 -12.02 -14.42 -14.12
N GLU A 155 -11.55 -14.80 -12.93
CA GLU A 155 -10.93 -16.10 -12.69
C GLU A 155 -11.94 -17.25 -12.86
N ASP A 156 -13.16 -17.07 -12.38
CA ASP A 156 -14.24 -18.05 -12.58
C ASP A 156 -14.63 -18.18 -14.05
N LEU A 157 -14.67 -17.08 -14.81
CA LEU A 157 -14.86 -17.09 -16.26
C LEU A 157 -13.73 -17.83 -16.98
N LYS A 158 -12.47 -17.59 -16.60
CA LYS A 158 -11.29 -18.31 -17.14
C LYS A 158 -11.38 -19.81 -16.82
N ARG A 159 -11.69 -20.19 -15.57
CA ARG A 159 -11.86 -21.59 -15.14
C ARG A 159 -12.99 -22.29 -15.88
N LYS A 160 -14.13 -21.62 -16.10
CA LYS A 160 -15.25 -22.15 -16.89
C LYS A 160 -14.89 -22.34 -18.36
N LYS A 161 -14.18 -21.38 -18.97
CA LYS A 161 -13.69 -21.50 -20.35
C LYS A 161 -12.70 -22.66 -20.52
N ALA A 162 -11.74 -22.81 -19.62
CA ALA A 162 -10.77 -23.90 -19.65
C ALA A 162 -11.44 -25.29 -19.55
N LYS A 163 -12.50 -25.44 -18.75
CA LYS A 163 -13.27 -26.70 -18.68
C LYS A 163 -14.00 -27.05 -19.97
N ILE A 164 -14.43 -26.06 -20.75
CA ILE A 164 -15.13 -26.29 -22.03
C ILE A 164 -14.14 -26.74 -23.12
N GLU A 165 -12.92 -26.17 -23.19
CA GLU A 165 -11.90 -26.60 -24.16
C GLU A 165 -11.39 -28.03 -23.94
N VAL A 166 -11.29 -28.48 -22.68
CA VAL A 166 -10.86 -29.86 -22.35
C VAL A 166 -11.91 -30.90 -22.80
N VAL A 167 -13.20 -30.55 -22.81
CA VAL A 167 -14.28 -31.44 -23.26
C VAL A 167 -14.43 -31.44 -24.79
N GLY A 168 -14.11 -30.33 -25.46
CA GLY A 168 -14.16 -30.21 -26.93
C GLY A 168 -13.08 -31.00 -27.68
N SER A 169 -12.01 -31.41 -27.00
CA SER A 169 -10.82 -32.02 -27.65
C SER A 169 -10.81 -33.56 -27.67
N LYS A 170 -11.89 -34.22 -27.21
CA LYS A 170 -12.00 -35.70 -27.17
C LYS A 170 -12.98 -36.25 -28.21
N LYS A 171 -12.79 -35.93 -29.51
CA LYS A 171 -13.35 -36.77 -30.60
C LYS A 171 -12.62 -36.55 -31.93
N THR A 172 -12.21 -37.68 -32.53
CA THR A 172 -11.54 -37.87 -33.83
C THR A 172 -10.02 -37.61 -33.82
N LYS A 173 -9.14 -38.37 -34.47
CA LYS A 173 -9.27 -39.53 -35.37
C LYS A 173 -7.91 -40.25 -35.45
N LYS A 174 -7.94 -41.57 -35.35
CA LYS A 174 -6.87 -42.51 -35.70
C LYS A 174 -6.69 -42.46 -37.24
N GLY A 175 -5.51 -42.11 -37.76
CA GLY A 175 -5.32 -41.99 -39.21
C GLY A 175 -3.89 -41.66 -39.64
N LYS A 176 -3.20 -42.71 -40.10
CA LYS A 176 -1.83 -42.77 -40.64
C LYS A 176 -1.77 -42.07 -42.02
N GLY A 177 -0.75 -41.26 -42.31
CA GLY A 177 -0.54 -40.73 -43.67
C GLY A 177 0.59 -39.72 -43.85
N LYS A 178 1.72 -40.18 -44.39
CA LYS A 178 2.80 -39.39 -45.00
C LYS A 178 2.26 -38.44 -46.09
N MET A 179 2.75 -37.20 -46.17
CA MET A 179 3.19 -36.58 -47.44
C MET A 179 4.00 -35.29 -47.26
N LYS A 180 4.88 -35.05 -48.23
CA LYS A 180 5.94 -34.04 -48.35
C LYS A 180 5.43 -32.67 -48.83
N ALA A 181 6.12 -31.61 -48.34
CA ALA A 181 6.66 -30.40 -49.00
C ALA A 181 5.79 -29.54 -49.97
N VAL A 182 5.80 -28.21 -49.76
CA VAL A 182 6.44 -27.15 -50.60
C VAL A 182 5.78 -25.76 -50.38
N ALA A 183 6.64 -24.80 -50.01
CA ALA A 183 6.74 -23.35 -50.25
C ALA A 183 5.55 -22.39 -50.59
N LYS A 184 5.69 -21.19 -50.00
CA LYS A 184 5.68 -19.82 -50.59
C LYS A 184 4.49 -18.89 -50.24
N ALA A 185 4.86 -17.74 -49.66
CA ALA A 185 4.10 -16.53 -49.26
C ALA A 185 3.60 -15.71 -50.51
N PRO A 186 3.01 -14.48 -50.42
CA PRO A 186 2.83 -13.56 -49.26
C PRO A 186 1.52 -12.70 -49.22
N ALA A 187 1.50 -11.76 -48.25
CA ALA A 187 0.87 -10.42 -48.25
C ALA A 187 -0.53 -10.23 -47.63
N GLY A 188 -0.66 -9.16 -46.81
CA GLY A 188 -1.93 -8.45 -46.63
C GLY A 188 -2.26 -7.95 -45.21
N SER A 189 -1.73 -6.79 -44.86
CA SER A 189 -2.23 -5.75 -43.93
C SER A 189 -3.51 -5.99 -43.08
N SER A 190 -3.42 -5.71 -41.77
CA SER A 190 -4.45 -4.93 -41.07
C SER A 190 -3.93 -4.38 -39.75
N SER A 191 -3.93 -3.05 -39.64
CA SER A 191 -3.65 -2.27 -38.43
C SER A 191 -4.74 -2.49 -37.38
N ARG A 192 -4.35 -2.86 -36.15
CA ARG A 192 -5.25 -2.87 -35.00
C ARG A 192 -4.51 -2.27 -33.79
N GLY A 193 -5.16 -1.27 -33.20
CA GLY A 193 -4.60 -0.29 -32.28
C GLY A 193 -4.04 -0.86 -30.98
N GLU A 194 -3.18 -0.05 -30.38
CA GLU A 194 -2.64 -0.17 -29.03
C GLU A 194 -3.75 -0.40 -28.01
N GLU A 195 -3.79 -1.62 -27.48
CA GLU A 195 -4.39 -1.91 -26.20
C GLU A 195 -3.21 -2.21 -25.27
N THR A 196 -2.93 -1.28 -24.35
CA THR A 196 -1.89 -1.43 -23.33
C THR A 196 -2.29 -2.53 -22.36
N GLN A 197 -1.94 -3.75 -22.74
CA GLN A 197 -2.04 -4.94 -21.92
C GLN A 197 -0.97 -4.84 -20.83
N TYR A 198 -1.39 -4.49 -19.62
CA TYR A 198 -0.58 -4.68 -18.42
C TYR A 198 -0.35 -6.19 -18.26
N ASN A 199 0.77 -6.67 -18.79
CA ASN A 199 1.36 -7.94 -18.41
C ASN A 199 1.81 -7.81 -16.95
N LEU A 200 0.92 -8.20 -16.04
CA LEU A 200 1.34 -8.76 -14.75
C LEU A 200 1.75 -10.19 -15.07
N ASP A 201 2.96 -10.33 -15.59
CA ASP A 201 3.62 -11.62 -15.62
C ASP A 201 3.80 -12.06 -14.16
N ASP A 202 3.25 -13.24 -13.91
CA ASP A 202 3.52 -14.11 -12.79
C ASP A 202 5.04 -14.31 -12.67
N ASP A 203 5.67 -13.59 -11.74
CA ASP A 203 6.84 -14.14 -11.04
C ASP A 203 6.31 -14.85 -9.78
N GLU A 204 5.93 -16.10 -10.04
CA GLU A 204 5.88 -17.20 -9.10
C GLU A 204 7.22 -17.31 -8.35
N ASP A 205 7.14 -17.62 -7.06
CA ASP A 205 8.15 -18.29 -6.27
C ASP A 205 9.58 -17.71 -6.21
N ASP A 206 9.86 -17.02 -5.11
CA ASP A 206 11.03 -17.41 -4.30
C ASP A 206 10.83 -17.04 -2.82
N LEU A 207 10.36 -18.05 -2.09
CA LEU A 207 11.00 -18.60 -0.90
C LEU A 207 12.03 -17.67 -0.20
N TYR A 208 11.66 -17.12 0.95
CA TYR A 208 12.64 -16.84 2.01
C TYR A 208 12.19 -17.56 3.28
N ASP A 209 12.87 -18.67 3.54
CA ASP A 209 13.13 -19.20 4.90
C ASP A 209 13.99 -18.20 5.69
#